data_AF-A0AAX1T262-F1
#
_entry.id   AF-A0AAX1T262-F1
#
_cell.length_a   1.000
_cell.length_b   1.000
_cell.length_c   1.000
_cell.angle_alpha   90.00
_cell.angle_beta   90.00
_cell.angle_gamma   90.00
#
_symmetry.space_group_name_H-M   'P 1'
#
loop_
_entity.id
_entity.type
_entity.pdbx_description
1 polymer ?
#
loop_
_entity_poly.entity_id
_entity_poly.type
_entity_poly.pdbx_seq_one_letter_code
_entity_poly.pdbx_strand_id
1 'polypeptide(L)'
;MTRGIYRRNKVFMQCTAILTAMTIIAVLSNVYKDIETLRDLITAIFQQGTTVIIALIAVTVACISYQSSQKRQENKGVYLNYLALMFMMIIFMLAGSIFKYLPITSKIYLIVFGLYFLLGMLLIISALVETYRIIRKTFE
;
A
#
# COMPACT_ATOMS: atom_id res chain seq x y z
N MET A 1 24.41 1.32 -3.73
CA MET A 1 23.29 1.75 -2.86
C MET A 1 21.92 1.17 -3.26
N THR A 2 21.63 0.95 -4.55
CA THR A 2 20.31 0.48 -5.06
C THR A 2 19.89 -0.94 -4.63
N ARG A 3 20.83 -1.88 -4.41
CA ARG A 3 20.52 -3.26 -3.98
C ARG A 3 19.84 -3.35 -2.61
N GLY A 4 20.20 -2.47 -1.65
CA GLY A 4 19.63 -2.48 -0.30
C GLY A 4 18.17 -2.04 -0.27
N ILE A 5 17.83 -1.01 -1.05
CA ILE A 5 16.46 -0.46 -1.15
C ILE A 5 15.54 -1.49 -1.81
N TYR A 6 15.99 -2.16 -2.87
CA TYR A 6 15.20 -3.19 -3.54
C TYR A 6 14.91 -4.39 -2.62
N ARG A 7 15.91 -4.81 -1.83
CA ARG A 7 15.75 -5.90 -0.85
C ARG A 7 14.76 -5.51 0.26
N ARG A 8 14.84 -4.28 0.77
CA ARG A 8 13.90 -3.75 1.77
C ARG A 8 12.47 -3.68 1.22
N ASN A 9 12.28 -3.11 0.03
CA ASN A 9 10.97 -3.01 -0.60
C ASN A 9 10.38 -4.40 -0.91
N LYS A 10 11.21 -5.37 -1.30
CA LYS A 10 10.77 -6.77 -1.48
C LYS A 10 10.23 -7.37 -0.18
N VAL A 11 10.91 -7.14 0.95
CA VAL A 11 10.44 -7.60 2.27
C VAL A 11 9.12 -6.93 2.64
N PHE A 12 9.03 -5.60 2.49
CA PHE A 12 7.76 -4.89 2.74
C PHE A 12 6.63 -5.40 1.85
N MET A 13 6.91 -5.72 0.59
CA MET A 13 5.92 -6.26 -0.34
C MET A 13 5.42 -7.63 0.10
N GLN A 14 6.33 -8.52 0.52
CA GLN A 14 5.99 -9.84 1.04
C GLN A 14 5.17 -9.74 2.33
N CYS A 15 5.59 -8.90 3.28
CA CYS A 15 4.86 -8.68 4.53
C CYS A 15 3.46 -8.11 4.26
N THR A 16 3.36 -7.11 3.38
CA THR A 16 2.08 -6.49 2.99
C THR A 16 1.16 -7.50 2.33
N ALA A 17 1.67 -8.34 1.43
CA ALA A 17 0.89 -9.37 0.75
C ALA A 17 0.36 -10.43 1.72
N ILE A 18 1.22 -10.94 2.62
CA ILE A 18 0.84 -11.94 3.63
C ILE A 18 -0.22 -11.34 4.56
N LEU A 19 0.00 -10.12 5.06
CA LEU A 19 -0.91 -9.46 5.98
C LEU A 19 -2.27 -9.16 5.32
N THR A 20 -2.26 -8.75 4.06
CA THR A 20 -3.48 -8.55 3.26
C THR A 20 -4.24 -9.86 3.06
N ALA A 21 -3.54 -10.94 2.69
CA ALA A 21 -4.17 -12.25 2.50
C ALA A 21 -4.83 -12.77 3.79
N MET A 22 -4.14 -12.66 4.93
CA MET A 22 -4.71 -13.04 6.23
C MET A 22 -5.95 -12.21 6.57
N THR A 23 -5.92 -10.91 6.28
CA THR A 23 -7.05 -10.00 6.54
C THR A 23 -8.25 -10.35 5.68
N ILE A 24 -8.05 -10.64 4.39
CA ILE A 24 -9.11 -11.07 3.48
C ILE A 24 -9.74 -12.37 3.97
N ILE A 25 -8.94 -13.37 4.35
CA ILE A 25 -9.45 -14.67 4.84
C ILE A 25 -10.27 -14.47 6.12
N ALA A 26 -9.79 -13.64 7.05
CA ALA A 26 -10.46 -13.37 8.31
C ALA A 26 -11.78 -12.60 8.11
N VAL A 27 -11.79 -11.61 7.21
CA VAL A 27 -13.00 -10.86 6.83
C VAL A 27 -14.03 -11.77 6.17
N LEU A 28 -13.61 -12.58 5.18
CA LEU A 28 -14.52 -13.51 4.49
C LEU A 28 -15.13 -14.53 5.44
N SER A 29 -14.32 -15.06 6.36
CA SER A 29 -14.77 -16.01 7.38
C SER A 29 -15.80 -15.41 8.35
N ASN A 30 -15.80 -14.08 8.52
CA ASN A 30 -16.78 -13.37 9.35
C ASN A 30 -18.04 -12.98 8.56
N VAL A 31 -17.87 -12.49 7.33
CA VAL A 31 -18.94 -11.89 6.52
C VAL A 31 -19.76 -12.93 5.73
N TYR A 32 -19.23 -14.13 5.45
CA TYR A 32 -19.92 -15.10 4.58
C TYR A 32 -21.31 -15.55 5.10
N LYS A 33 -21.56 -15.39 6.41
CA LYS A 33 -22.81 -15.82 7.05
C LYS A 33 -23.97 -14.83 6.84
N ASP A 34 -23.68 -13.60 6.42
CA ASP A 34 -24.67 -12.53 6.27
C ASP A 34 -24.55 -11.90 4.87
N ILE A 35 -25.56 -12.16 4.04
CA ILE A 35 -25.62 -11.74 2.64
C ILE A 35 -25.65 -10.21 2.51
N GLU A 36 -26.26 -9.48 3.45
CA GLU A 36 -26.31 -8.01 3.40
C GLU A 36 -24.92 -7.43 3.62
N THR A 37 -24.22 -7.90 4.65
CA THR A 37 -22.83 -7.47 4.91
C THR A 37 -21.87 -7.89 3.80
N LEU A 38 -22.11 -9.04 3.14
CA LEU A 38 -21.33 -9.46 1.97
C LEU A 38 -21.54 -8.53 0.77
N ARG A 39 -22.79 -8.15 0.50
CA ARG A 39 -23.12 -7.18 -0.55
C ARG A 39 -22.44 -5.84 -0.29
N ASP A 40 -22.52 -5.34 0.95
CA ASP A 40 -21.88 -4.08 1.35
C ASP A 40 -20.35 -4.14 1.23
N LEU A 41 -19.74 -5.27 1.60
CA LEU A 41 -18.31 -5.51 1.43
C LEU A 41 -17.92 -5.45 -0.06
N ILE A 42 -18.64 -6.15 -0.92
CA ILE A 42 -18.37 -6.16 -2.37
C ILE A 42 -18.52 -4.75 -2.95
N THR A 43 -19.61 -4.04 -2.63
CA THR A 43 -19.82 -2.65 -3.11
C THR A 43 -18.71 -1.72 -2.63
N ALA A 44 -18.29 -1.83 -1.36
CA ALA A 44 -17.18 -1.06 -0.82
C ALA A 44 -15.86 -1.37 -1.53
N ILE A 45 -15.58 -2.64 -1.84
CA ILE A 45 -14.39 -3.05 -2.60
C ILE A 45 -14.41 -2.45 -4.01
N PHE A 46 -15.54 -2.48 -4.71
CA PHE A 46 -15.65 -1.89 -6.05
C PHE A 46 -15.44 -0.37 -6.03
N GLN A 47 -16.06 0.32 -5.07
CA GLN A 47 -15.87 1.78 -4.91
C GLN A 47 -14.43 2.14 -4.54
N GLN A 48 -13.78 1.35 -3.68
CA GLN A 48 -12.39 1.62 -3.35
C GLN A 48 -11.44 1.21 -4.47
N GLY A 49 -11.74 0.16 -5.21
CA GLY A 49 -10.99 -0.27 -6.38
C GLY A 49 -10.88 0.84 -7.43
N THR A 50 -11.96 1.57 -7.70
CA THR A 50 -11.92 2.73 -8.60
C THR A 50 -11.06 3.87 -8.02
N THR A 51 -11.15 4.17 -6.72
CA THR A 51 -10.27 5.17 -6.09
C THR A 51 -8.79 4.80 -6.16
N VAL A 52 -8.47 3.51 -5.99
CA VAL A 52 -7.12 2.97 -6.12
C VAL A 52 -6.60 3.15 -7.54
N ILE A 53 -7.39 2.81 -8.56
CA ILE A 53 -6.99 3.00 -9.96
C ILE A 53 -6.72 4.48 -10.26
N ILE A 54 -7.58 5.38 -9.80
CA ILE A 54 -7.39 6.83 -9.97
C ILE A 54 -6.10 7.30 -9.26
N ALA A 55 -5.87 6.87 -8.02
CA ALA A 55 -4.66 7.19 -7.28
C ALA A 55 -3.39 6.67 -7.99
N LEU A 56 -3.44 5.47 -8.56
CA LEU A 56 -2.34 4.88 -9.32
C LEU A 56 -2.04 5.66 -10.60
N ILE A 57 -3.08 6.09 -11.33
CA ILE A 57 -2.92 6.95 -12.51
C ILE A 57 -2.29 8.29 -12.09
N ALA A 58 -2.82 8.94 -11.05
CA ALA A 58 -2.31 10.22 -10.56
C ALA A 58 -0.84 10.13 -10.12
N VAL A 59 -0.48 9.10 -9.35
CA VAL A 59 0.91 8.84 -8.96
C VAL A 59 1.76 8.60 -10.20
N THR A 60 1.32 7.77 -11.15
CA THR A 60 2.09 7.50 -12.37
C THR A 60 2.33 8.78 -13.18
N VAL A 61 1.30 9.62 -13.36
CA VAL A 61 1.37 10.89 -14.09
C VAL A 61 2.28 11.89 -13.37
N ALA A 62 2.12 12.10 -12.06
CA ALA A 62 2.98 12.99 -11.28
C ALA A 62 4.46 12.59 -11.39
N CYS A 63 4.69 11.29 -11.48
CA CYS A 63 6.01 10.70 -11.44
C CYS A 63 6.60 10.70 -12.90
N ILE A 64 5.77 10.72 -13.96
CA ILE A 64 6.18 11.05 -15.34
C ILE A 64 6.49 12.55 -15.49
N SER A 65 5.66 13.45 -14.95
CA SER A 65 5.79 14.90 -15.14
C SER A 65 6.94 15.51 -14.36
N TYR A 66 7.35 14.91 -13.25
CA TYR A 66 8.36 15.47 -12.34
C TYR A 66 9.81 15.42 -12.88
N GLN A 67 10.13 14.64 -13.92
CA GLN A 67 11.49 14.55 -14.46
C GLN A 67 11.56 14.47 -15.98
N SER A 68 12.55 15.16 -16.57
CA SER A 68 12.87 15.02 -17.99
C SER A 68 13.30 13.58 -18.33
N SER A 69 13.01 13.14 -19.55
CA SER A 69 13.27 11.76 -20.03
C SER A 69 14.72 11.29 -19.76
N GLN A 70 15.68 12.22 -19.83
CA GLN A 70 17.11 11.96 -19.66
C GLN A 70 17.51 11.69 -18.20
N LYS A 71 17.05 12.53 -17.25
CA LYS A 71 17.27 12.30 -15.80
C LYS A 71 16.54 11.05 -15.29
N ARG A 72 15.43 10.68 -15.94
CA ARG A 72 14.63 9.49 -15.61
C ARG A 72 15.36 8.19 -15.95
N GLN A 73 16.21 8.18 -16.98
CA GLN A 73 17.06 7.03 -17.30
C GLN A 73 18.22 6.86 -16.31
N GLU A 74 18.87 7.96 -15.90
CA GLU A 74 19.98 7.91 -14.92
C GLU A 74 19.53 7.44 -13.53
N ASN A 75 18.35 7.88 -13.07
CA ASN A 75 17.84 7.55 -11.73
C ASN A 75 16.73 6.49 -11.72
N LYS A 76 16.57 5.73 -12.82
CA LYS A 76 15.48 4.76 -13.04
C LYS A 76 15.23 3.82 -11.85
N GLY A 77 16.29 3.31 -11.21
CA GLY A 77 16.17 2.38 -10.08
C GLY A 77 15.63 3.01 -8.79
N VAL A 78 15.92 4.29 -8.54
CA VAL A 78 15.38 5.01 -7.37
C VAL A 78 13.90 5.29 -7.58
N TYR A 79 13.56 5.73 -8.79
CA TYR A 79 12.20 6.04 -9.18
C TYR A 79 11.27 4.81 -9.17
N LEU A 80 11.70 3.69 -9.76
CA LEU A 80 10.92 2.44 -9.73
C LEU A 80 10.70 1.93 -8.30
N ASN A 81 11.69 2.08 -7.42
CA ASN A 81 11.54 1.72 -6.01
C ASN A 81 10.54 2.62 -5.28
N TYR A 82 10.55 3.93 -5.56
CA TYR A 82 9.59 4.86 -5.01
C TYR A 82 8.17 4.58 -5.49
N LEU A 83 8.02 4.35 -6.79
CA LEU A 83 6.74 3.96 -7.37
C LEU A 83 6.21 2.66 -6.74
N ALA A 84 7.04 1.62 -6.65
CA ALA A 84 6.69 0.37 -5.98
C ALA A 84 6.25 0.57 -4.52
N LEU A 85 6.88 1.52 -3.81
CA LEU A 85 6.52 1.86 -2.43
C LEU A 85 5.17 2.58 -2.35
N MET A 86 4.87 3.50 -3.27
CA MET A 86 3.55 4.14 -3.37
C MET A 86 2.45 3.12 -3.70
N PHE A 87 2.72 2.19 -4.64
CA PHE A 87 1.81 1.08 -4.94
C PHE A 87 1.54 0.22 -3.71
N MET A 88 2.57 -0.13 -2.93
CA MET A 88 2.40 -0.88 -1.68
C MET A 88 1.54 -0.13 -0.67
N MET A 89 1.73 1.18 -0.49
CA MET A 89 0.92 1.97 0.43
C MET A 89 -0.56 1.99 0.03
N ILE A 90 -0.85 2.08 -1.27
CA ILE A 90 -2.22 2.09 -1.78
C ILE A 90 -2.90 0.73 -1.52
N ILE A 91 -2.22 -0.39 -1.80
CA ILE A 91 -2.74 -1.74 -1.50
C ILE A 91 -2.93 -1.92 0.01
N PHE A 92 -1.98 -1.42 0.80
CA PHE A 92 -2.04 -1.48 2.26
C PHE A 92 -3.24 -0.71 2.81
N MET A 93 -3.52 0.50 2.31
CA MET A 93 -4.70 1.28 2.68
C MET A 93 -6.01 0.60 2.27
N LEU A 94 -6.06 0.00 1.07
CA LEU A 94 -7.21 -0.78 0.61
C LEU A 94 -7.50 -1.97 1.54
N ALA A 95 -6.47 -2.69 1.95
CA ALA A 95 -6.64 -3.80 2.88
C ALA A 95 -6.95 -3.33 4.31
N GLY A 96 -6.53 -2.11 4.68
CA GLY A 96 -6.91 -1.46 5.94
C GLY A 96 -8.39 -1.09 6.00
N SER A 97 -9.01 -0.71 4.89
CA SER A 97 -10.40 -0.24 4.87
C SER A 97 -11.42 -1.36 5.17
N ILE A 98 -11.07 -2.62 4.88
CA ILE A 98 -11.91 -3.79 5.11
C ILE A 98 -11.87 -4.25 6.58
N PHE A 99 -11.05 -3.64 7.43
CA PHE A 99 -10.99 -3.94 8.87
C PHE A 99 -12.32 -3.73 9.59
N LYS A 100 -13.15 -2.81 9.12
CA LYS A 100 -14.46 -2.53 9.72
C LYS A 100 -15.39 -3.75 9.71
N TYR A 101 -15.11 -4.74 8.86
CA TYR A 101 -15.87 -5.97 8.75
C TYR A 101 -15.36 -7.11 9.65
N LEU A 102 -14.28 -6.88 10.41
CA LEU A 102 -13.83 -7.82 11.45
C LEU A 102 -14.50 -7.49 12.79
N PRO A 103 -14.83 -8.51 13.60
CA PRO A 103 -15.43 -8.30 14.91
C PRO A 103 -14.38 -7.74 15.88
N ILE A 104 -14.63 -6.54 16.40
CA ILE A 104 -13.73 -5.80 17.31
C ILE A 104 -13.40 -6.60 18.58
N THR A 105 -14.30 -7.50 18.99
CA THR A 105 -14.16 -8.36 20.18
C THR A 105 -13.19 -9.53 19.97
N SER A 106 -12.73 -9.78 18.74
CA SER A 106 -11.82 -10.90 18.45
C SER A 106 -10.38 -10.56 18.81
N LYS A 107 -9.69 -11.47 19.51
CA LYS A 107 -8.23 -11.37 19.73
C LYS A 107 -7.45 -11.28 18.40
N ILE A 108 -7.99 -11.87 17.33
CA ILE A 108 -7.42 -11.80 15.98
C ILE A 108 -7.49 -10.37 15.44
N TYR A 109 -8.58 -9.63 15.72
CA TYR A 109 -8.71 -8.23 15.32
C TYR A 109 -7.59 -7.39 15.93
N LEU A 110 -7.35 -7.50 17.23
CA LEU A 110 -6.31 -6.73 17.92
C LEU A 110 -4.90 -7.04 17.39
N ILE A 111 -4.60 -8.32 17.11
CA ILE A 111 -3.29 -8.74 16.58
C ILE A 111 -3.10 -8.20 15.16
N VAL A 112 -4.08 -8.41 14.28
CA VAL A 112 -4.01 -7.99 12.87
C VAL A 112 -3.99 -6.45 12.80
N PHE A 113 -4.73 -5.77 13.66
CA PHE A 113 -4.71 -4.31 13.77
C PHE A 113 -3.34 -3.79 14.23
N GLY A 114 -2.75 -4.39 15.26
CA GLY A 114 -1.42 -4.01 15.74
C GLY A 114 -0.33 -4.20 14.67
N LEU A 115 -0.39 -5.30 13.91
CA LEU A 115 0.52 -5.54 12.79
C LEU A 115 0.32 -4.56 11.64
N TYR A 116 -0.93 -4.20 11.32
CA TYR A 116 -1.23 -3.12 10.37
C TYR A 116 -0.66 -1.80 10.86
N PHE A 117 -0.93 -1.41 12.10
CA PHE A 117 -0.43 -0.14 12.63
C PHE A 117 1.09 -0.05 12.53
N LEU A 118 1.81 -1.11 12.95
CA LEU A 118 3.27 -1.14 12.92
C LEU A 118 3.82 -1.10 11.48
N LEU A 119 3.27 -1.92 10.58
CA LEU A 119 3.70 -1.93 9.18
C LEU A 119 3.36 -0.61 8.46
N GLY A 120 2.20 -0.03 8.73
CA GLY A 120 1.76 1.24 8.19
C GLY A 120 2.68 2.39 8.59
N MET A 121 3.05 2.46 9.87
CA MET A 121 4.02 3.46 10.36
C MET A 121 5.38 3.32 9.68
N LEU A 122 5.89 2.08 9.52
CA LEU A 122 7.15 1.83 8.82
C LEU A 122 7.09 2.22 7.34
N LEU A 123 5.95 1.97 6.66
CA LEU A 123 5.73 2.37 5.27
C LEU A 123 5.69 3.89 5.13
N ILE A 124 4.99 4.60 6.02
CA ILE A 124 4.92 6.07 6.01
C ILE A 124 6.30 6.69 6.20
N ILE A 125 7.06 6.24 7.19
CA ILE A 125 8.42 6.75 7.44
C ILE A 125 9.31 6.48 6.22
N SER A 126 9.23 5.28 5.64
CA SER A 126 10.00 4.92 4.45
C SER A 126 9.63 5.77 3.24
N ALA A 127 8.33 6.05 3.04
CA ALA A 127 7.84 6.93 1.99
C ALA A 127 8.41 8.34 2.15
N LEU A 128 8.29 8.91 3.35
CA LEU A 128 8.75 10.26 3.65
C LEU A 128 10.25 10.43 3.34
N VAL A 129 11.06 9.45 3.76
CA VAL A 129 12.51 9.45 3.53
C VAL A 129 12.85 9.37 2.04
N GLU A 130 12.17 8.51 1.27
CA GLU A 130 12.42 8.40 -0.17
C GLU A 130 11.89 9.61 -0.96
N THR A 131 10.73 10.18 -0.58
CA THR A 131 10.22 11.43 -1.15
C THR A 131 11.21 12.56 -0.92
N TYR A 132 11.72 12.71 0.30
CA TYR A 132 12.73 13.73 0.63
C TYR A 132 14.01 13.56 -0.22
N ARG A 133 14.49 12.32 -0.40
CA ARG A 133 15.65 12.03 -1.26
C ARG A 133 15.42 12.40 -2.72
N ILE A 134 14.22 12.14 -3.25
CA ILE A 134 13.87 12.47 -4.64
C ILE A 134 13.79 13.99 -4.83
N ILE A 135 13.15 14.69 -3.89
CA ILE A 135 13.07 16.16 -3.90
C ILE A 135 14.48 16.75 -3.88
N ARG A 136 15.31 16.35 -2.91
CA ARG A 136 16.69 16.84 -2.78
C ARG A 136 17.50 16.66 -4.07
N LYS A 137 17.47 15.47 -4.66
CA LYS A 137 18.16 15.16 -5.93
C LYS A 137 17.65 15.93 -7.15
N THR A 138 16.46 16.52 -7.06
CA THR A 138 15.86 17.27 -8.16
C THR A 138 16.23 18.75 -8.09
N PHE A 139 16.53 19.27 -6.89
CA PHE A 139 16.91 20.66 -6.64
C PHE A 139 18.42 20.90 -6.44
N GLU A 140 19.21 19.85 -6.14
CA GLU A 140 20.69 19.84 -6.27
C GLU A 140 21.11 19.45 -7.70
#